data_AF-A0A536CBG9-F1
#
_entry.id   AF-A0A536CBG9-F1
#
_cell.length_a   1.000
_cell.length_b   1.000
_cell.length_c   1.000
_cell.angle_alpha   90.00
_cell.angle_beta   90.00
_cell.angle_gamma   90.00
#
_symmetry.space_group_name_H-M   'P 1'
#
loop_
_entity.id
_entity.type
_entity.pdbx_description
1 polymer ?
#
loop_
_entity_poly.entity_id
_entity_poly.type
_entity_poly.pdbx_seq_one_letter_code
_entity_poly.pdbx_strand_id
1 'polypeptide(L)'
;MRAAVVALAALLILESCAAPIATTTSTPSPAATLASAEPRPSVTPETPRPPPAPTATPFPQCTSPGKVVADISLANLCIPAADAFIETSIGGADLQALFDQIEGDLAEVQREFAWTLRGRPTIDVFATNSSYTTGLVHVFGYSGATAAFVADNSVSFFEPDLRTILVDWEAVRERRPIAAIRHELTHYVTLEACAPRCDLVPAWLNEGQARLAEATIAGGEWRLVRVRYEAASMVATKTLFPLSALVSQIQWNNITSWGGYYKYQEAARATELLRGDIGGTQPMAQLYDRMRRGEDVARAYATLTGRTFDSFVGGLASRFADAVPAGPAIVMTPGPQADHGLGYLLYGFGSEEKVTVRLVGRRIEEWEEVTVSPQGAQFSEIADRYPPGTYVLAVTSGETVIASARFEKRGGRPLSVE
;
A
#
# COMPACT_ATOMS: atom_id res chain seq x y z
N MET A 1 35.66 -16.62 -5.33
CA MET A 1 35.69 -15.17 -5.09
C MET A 1 34.28 -14.66 -5.32
N ARG A 2 33.52 -14.47 -4.24
CA ARG A 2 32.13 -14.02 -4.29
C ARG A 2 32.15 -12.50 -4.37
N ALA A 3 31.57 -11.92 -5.43
CA ALA A 3 31.45 -10.47 -5.53
C ALA A 3 30.37 -10.05 -4.53
N ALA A 4 30.81 -9.43 -3.43
CA ALA A 4 29.92 -8.88 -2.42
C ALA A 4 29.23 -7.64 -3.02
N VAL A 5 27.95 -7.75 -3.34
CA VAL A 5 27.08 -6.57 -3.45
C VAL A 5 26.71 -6.21 -2.02
N VAL A 6 27.41 -5.21 -1.48
CA VAL A 6 27.21 -4.72 -0.12
C VAL A 6 25.84 -4.03 -0.07
N ALA A 7 24.88 -4.65 0.61
CA ALA A 7 23.66 -3.99 1.05
C ALA A 7 24.01 -2.94 2.10
N LEU A 8 24.12 -1.67 1.68
CA LEU A 8 24.21 -0.54 2.61
C LEU A 8 22.79 -0.25 3.12
N ALA A 9 22.51 -0.74 4.32
CA ALA A 9 21.36 -0.40 5.14
C ALA A 9 21.55 1.00 5.74
N ALA A 10 20.74 1.98 5.36
CA ALA A 10 20.75 3.33 5.94
C ALA A 10 19.34 3.91 6.09
N LEU A 11 19.06 4.33 7.34
CA LEU A 11 17.91 5.07 7.89
C LEU A 11 16.60 5.07 7.10
N LEU A 12 15.68 4.20 7.46
CA LEU A 12 14.27 4.33 7.14
C LEU A 12 13.57 4.76 8.46
N ILE A 13 12.52 5.57 8.37
CA ILE A 13 11.62 5.88 9.50
C ILE A 13 10.22 5.89 8.88
N LEU A 14 9.38 4.95 9.29
CA LEU A 14 7.93 4.98 9.04
C LEU A 14 7.27 5.24 10.40
N GLU A 15 6.93 6.50 10.68
CA GLU A 15 6.15 6.85 11.86
C GLU A 15 4.69 6.42 11.69
N SER A 16 4.27 5.51 12.57
CA SER A 16 2.89 5.22 12.91
C SER A 16 2.42 6.26 13.93
N CYS A 17 1.48 7.14 13.56
CA CYS A 17 0.83 8.04 14.51
C CYS A 17 -0.55 7.51 14.88
N ALA A 18 -0.74 7.11 16.15
CA ALA A 18 -1.79 7.63 17.05
C ALA A 18 -1.93 6.78 18.34
N ALA A 19 -1.95 7.45 19.49
CA ALA A 19 -2.51 6.93 20.76
C ALA A 19 -3.35 8.04 21.44
N PRO A 20 -4.42 7.69 22.19
CA PRO A 20 -5.58 8.56 22.44
C PRO A 20 -5.53 9.32 23.78
N ILE A 21 -6.26 10.44 23.87
CA ILE A 21 -6.51 11.17 25.13
C ILE A 21 -8.01 11.20 25.46
N ALA A 22 -8.27 11.06 26.76
CA ALA A 22 -9.56 10.96 27.44
C ALA A 22 -10.42 12.23 27.39
N THR A 23 -11.74 12.01 27.32
CA THR A 23 -12.81 13.02 27.33
C THR A 23 -13.32 13.30 28.74
N THR A 24 -13.58 14.57 29.04
CA THR A 24 -14.39 15.02 30.19
C THR A 24 -15.81 15.39 29.73
N THR A 25 -16.80 14.86 30.43
CA THR A 25 -18.24 14.95 30.17
C THR A 25 -18.90 16.16 30.86
N SER A 26 -19.94 16.73 30.22
CA SER A 26 -21.00 17.48 30.91
C SER A 26 -22.35 17.38 30.20
N THR A 27 -23.39 17.26 31.01
CA THR A 27 -24.73 16.67 30.84
C THR A 27 -25.80 17.66 30.28
N PRO A 28 -26.96 17.19 29.75
CA PRO A 28 -27.84 17.95 28.85
C PRO A 28 -29.23 18.32 29.42
N SER A 29 -30.05 19.03 28.63
CA SER A 29 -31.51 19.18 28.82
C SER A 29 -32.23 19.65 27.53
N PRO A 30 -33.57 19.52 27.37
CA PRO A 30 -34.15 18.42 26.58
C PRO A 30 -35.14 18.81 25.45
N ALA A 31 -35.31 17.82 24.57
CA ALA A 31 -36.47 17.33 23.82
C ALA A 31 -37.58 18.26 23.29
N ALA A 32 -37.90 18.04 22.00
CA ALA A 32 -39.25 18.20 21.45
C ALA A 32 -39.67 16.94 20.67
N THR A 33 -40.80 16.37 21.11
CA THR A 33 -41.50 15.16 20.66
C THR A 33 -42.49 15.50 19.56
N LEU A 34 -42.64 14.67 18.51
CA LEU A 34 -43.81 14.51 17.62
C LEU A 34 -43.50 13.32 16.68
N ALA A 35 -44.37 12.41 16.27
CA ALA A 35 -45.70 11.97 16.69
C ALA A 35 -45.83 10.53 16.14
N SER A 36 -46.49 9.66 16.90
CA SER A 36 -46.68 8.24 16.61
C SER A 36 -47.79 8.02 15.57
N ALA A 37 -47.59 7.08 14.65
CA ALA A 37 -48.65 6.50 13.83
C ALA A 37 -48.59 4.97 13.95
N GLU A 38 -49.66 4.39 14.49
CA GLU A 38 -49.87 2.95 14.69
C GLU A 38 -50.36 2.25 13.41
N PRO A 39 -50.35 0.90 13.33
CA PRO A 39 -49.75 0.19 12.20
C PRO A 39 -50.80 -0.50 11.32
N ARG A 40 -50.45 -0.72 10.05
CA ARG A 40 -51.13 -1.72 9.21
C ARG A 40 -50.49 -3.09 9.42
N PRO A 41 -51.25 -4.19 9.41
CA PRO A 41 -50.70 -5.53 9.60
C PRO A 41 -49.80 -5.88 8.43
N SER A 42 -48.49 -5.99 8.71
CA SER A 42 -47.51 -6.47 7.75
C SER A 42 -47.49 -8.00 7.80
N VAL A 43 -47.58 -8.61 6.62
CA VAL A 43 -47.37 -10.02 6.38
C VAL A 43 -45.99 -10.40 6.92
N THR A 44 -45.92 -11.36 7.84
CA THR A 44 -44.67 -11.88 8.39
C THR A 44 -43.79 -12.42 7.24
N PRO A 45 -42.63 -11.82 6.95
CA PRO A 45 -41.66 -12.45 6.06
C PRO A 45 -41.08 -13.64 6.81
N GLU A 46 -41.07 -14.83 6.19
CA GLU A 46 -40.29 -15.96 6.68
C GLU A 46 -38.84 -15.50 6.88
N THR A 47 -38.35 -15.64 8.10
CA THR A 47 -36.94 -15.39 8.43
C THR A 47 -36.07 -16.28 7.55
N PRO A 48 -35.24 -15.73 6.64
CA PRO A 48 -34.31 -16.55 5.89
C PRO A 48 -33.38 -17.25 6.87
N ARG A 49 -33.33 -18.58 6.81
CA ARG A 49 -32.35 -19.37 7.55
C ARG A 49 -30.96 -18.76 7.25
N PRO A 50 -30.14 -18.40 8.26
CA PRO A 50 -28.79 -17.93 8.00
C PRO A 50 -28.05 -19.01 7.19
N PRO A 51 -27.34 -18.63 6.12
CA PRO A 51 -26.55 -19.58 5.37
C PRO A 51 -25.58 -20.30 6.34
N PRO A 52 -25.33 -21.61 6.15
CA PRO A 52 -24.34 -22.30 6.96
C PRO A 52 -23.03 -21.52 6.93
N ALA A 53 -22.38 -21.37 8.09
CA ALA A 53 -21.05 -20.77 8.16
C ALA A 53 -20.15 -21.45 7.12
N PRO A 54 -19.34 -20.70 6.35
CA PRO A 54 -18.48 -21.29 5.35
C PRO A 54 -17.61 -22.34 6.03
N THR A 55 -17.76 -23.59 5.57
CA THR A 55 -16.93 -24.69 6.04
C THR A 55 -15.52 -24.40 5.53
N ALA A 56 -14.56 -24.22 6.44
CA ALA A 56 -13.17 -24.01 6.07
C ALA A 56 -12.76 -25.14 5.11
N THR A 57 -12.43 -24.77 3.87
CA THR A 57 -11.96 -25.76 2.91
C THR A 57 -10.58 -26.19 3.40
N PRO A 58 -10.37 -27.47 3.73
CA PRO A 58 -9.07 -27.90 4.21
C PRO A 58 -8.02 -27.59 3.13
N PHE A 59 -6.90 -26.98 3.54
CA PHE A 59 -5.78 -26.73 2.65
C PHE A 59 -5.35 -28.03 1.96
N PRO A 60 -4.84 -27.96 0.71
CA PRO A 60 -4.19 -29.11 0.11
C PRO A 60 -3.16 -29.68 1.10
N GLN A 61 -3.07 -31.00 1.24
CA GLN A 61 -2.07 -31.58 2.15
C GLN A 61 -0.69 -31.57 1.50
N CYS A 62 0.29 -31.04 2.23
CA CYS A 62 1.67 -31.01 1.79
C CYS A 62 2.32 -32.37 1.97
N THR A 63 3.01 -32.83 0.93
CA THR A 63 3.93 -33.98 1.02
C THR A 63 5.35 -33.56 1.39
N SER A 64 5.68 -32.27 1.27
CA SER A 64 6.99 -31.72 1.61
C SER A 64 7.05 -31.34 3.10
N PRO A 65 8.14 -31.69 3.80
CA PRO A 65 8.31 -31.30 5.20
C PRO A 65 8.41 -29.78 5.33
N GLY A 66 8.04 -29.27 6.51
CA GLY A 66 8.37 -27.91 6.92
C GLY A 66 9.89 -27.72 7.09
N LYS A 67 10.30 -26.55 7.55
CA LYS A 67 11.70 -26.22 7.83
C LYS A 67 11.87 -25.53 9.18
N VAL A 68 13.10 -25.52 9.67
CA VAL A 68 13.47 -24.83 10.91
C VAL A 68 14.50 -23.75 10.58
N VAL A 69 14.25 -22.52 11.03
CA VAL A 69 15.16 -21.38 10.91
C VAL A 69 15.61 -20.99 12.31
N ALA A 70 16.89 -21.27 12.62
CA ALA A 70 17.39 -21.29 14.01
C ALA A 70 16.57 -22.25 14.88
N ASP A 71 15.67 -21.74 15.72
CA ASP A 71 14.75 -22.51 16.57
C ASP A 71 13.26 -22.28 16.21
N ILE A 72 13.00 -21.57 15.10
CA ILE A 72 11.65 -21.23 14.64
C ILE A 72 11.18 -22.30 13.66
N SER A 73 10.04 -22.93 13.99
CA SER A 73 9.43 -23.95 13.14
C SER A 73 8.49 -23.31 12.11
N LEU A 74 8.75 -23.57 10.83
CA LEU A 74 7.91 -23.13 9.71
C LEU A 74 7.26 -24.36 9.05
N ALA A 75 5.93 -24.41 9.05
CA ALA A 75 5.15 -25.42 8.34
C ALA A 75 4.92 -25.00 6.88
N ASN A 76 4.84 -25.97 5.98
CA ASN A 76 4.55 -25.69 4.58
C ASN A 76 3.05 -25.35 4.39
N LEU A 77 2.76 -24.22 3.74
CA LEU A 77 1.44 -23.84 3.27
C LEU A 77 1.36 -24.18 1.78
N CYS A 78 0.50 -25.14 1.45
CA CYS A 78 0.57 -25.89 0.20
C CYS A 78 0.00 -25.12 -0.99
N ILE A 79 0.77 -24.16 -1.49
CA ILE A 79 0.40 -23.31 -2.63
C ILE A 79 1.01 -23.92 -3.89
N PRO A 80 0.24 -24.27 -4.93
CA PRO A 80 0.77 -24.98 -6.10
C PRO A 80 1.92 -24.27 -6.83
N ALA A 81 1.96 -22.95 -6.79
CA ALA A 81 2.92 -22.15 -7.57
C ALA A 81 3.99 -21.42 -6.72
N ALA A 82 4.02 -21.64 -5.39
CA ALA A 82 5.00 -21.04 -4.48
C ALA A 82 5.46 -22.03 -3.40
N ASP A 83 6.68 -21.89 -2.91
CA ASP A 83 7.16 -22.62 -1.73
C ASP A 83 6.95 -21.75 -0.49
N ALA A 84 5.74 -21.82 0.08
CA ALA A 84 5.35 -20.99 1.22
C ALA A 84 5.58 -21.73 2.55
N PHE A 85 6.38 -21.15 3.45
CA PHE A 85 6.66 -21.69 4.78
C PHE A 85 6.21 -20.69 5.85
N ILE A 86 5.29 -21.10 6.71
CA ILE A 86 4.60 -20.22 7.66
C ILE A 86 4.95 -20.67 9.08
N GLU A 87 5.32 -19.72 9.93
CA GLU A 87 5.60 -20.00 11.34
C GLU A 87 4.42 -20.70 12.01
N THR A 88 4.68 -21.81 12.70
CA THR A 88 3.64 -22.70 13.23
C THR A 88 2.73 -22.07 14.29
N SER A 89 3.12 -20.91 14.83
CA SER A 89 2.32 -20.10 15.74
C SER A 89 1.20 -19.32 15.02
N ILE A 90 1.28 -19.16 13.69
CA ILE A 90 0.23 -18.57 12.85
C ILE A 90 -0.80 -19.65 12.54
N GLY A 91 -2.07 -19.39 12.85
CA GLY A 91 -3.15 -20.38 12.73
C GLY A 91 -4.49 -19.77 12.34
N GLY A 92 -5.49 -20.63 12.10
CA GLY A 92 -6.88 -20.23 11.91
C GLY A 92 -7.10 -19.34 10.68
N ALA A 93 -7.81 -18.22 10.87
CA ALA A 93 -8.18 -17.30 9.80
C ALA A 93 -6.96 -16.67 9.09
N ASP A 94 -5.84 -16.49 9.80
CA ASP A 94 -4.62 -15.93 9.23
C ASP A 94 -3.99 -16.85 8.19
N LEU A 95 -4.02 -18.18 8.42
CA LEU A 95 -3.53 -19.14 7.43
C LEU A 95 -4.36 -19.10 6.14
N GLN A 96 -5.68 -18.94 6.26
CA GLN A 96 -6.56 -18.83 5.10
C GLN A 96 -6.29 -17.53 4.34
N ALA A 97 -6.16 -16.41 5.07
CA ALA A 97 -5.82 -15.13 4.47
C ALA A 97 -4.47 -15.18 3.74
N LEU A 98 -3.46 -15.83 4.31
CA LEU A 98 -2.15 -16.03 3.66
C LEU A 98 -2.27 -16.87 2.40
N PHE A 99 -3.02 -17.97 2.44
CA PHE A 99 -3.23 -18.84 1.28
C PHE A 99 -3.89 -18.07 0.13
N ASP A 100 -5.04 -17.45 0.39
CA ASP A 100 -5.81 -16.72 -0.61
C ASP A 100 -5.01 -15.55 -1.19
N GLN A 101 -4.29 -14.82 -0.33
CA GLN A 101 -3.46 -13.69 -0.73
C GLN A 101 -2.31 -14.13 -1.62
N ILE A 102 -1.51 -15.14 -1.22
CA ILE A 102 -0.35 -15.56 -2.02
C ILE A 102 -0.80 -16.16 -3.36
N GLU A 103 -1.84 -17.01 -3.37
CA GLU A 103 -2.36 -17.61 -4.60
C GLU A 103 -2.88 -16.53 -5.56
N GLY A 104 -3.72 -15.62 -5.08
CA GLY A 104 -4.26 -14.52 -5.87
C GLY A 104 -3.18 -13.55 -6.34
N ASP A 105 -2.24 -13.20 -5.47
CA ASP A 105 -1.16 -12.28 -5.79
C ASP A 105 -0.26 -12.81 -6.90
N LEU A 106 0.12 -14.08 -6.81
CA LEU A 106 0.98 -14.71 -7.78
C LEU A 106 0.33 -14.81 -9.17
N ALA A 107 -0.96 -15.11 -9.23
CA ALA A 107 -1.72 -15.14 -10.48
C ALA A 107 -1.75 -13.75 -11.13
N GLU A 108 -2.02 -12.72 -10.33
CA GLU A 108 -2.15 -11.35 -10.82
C GLU A 108 -0.82 -10.73 -11.27
N VAL A 109 0.29 -10.95 -10.55
CA VAL A 109 1.60 -10.45 -10.99
C VAL A 109 2.06 -11.15 -12.28
N GLN A 110 1.81 -12.45 -12.43
CA GLN A 110 2.12 -13.16 -13.68
C GLN A 110 1.28 -12.61 -14.85
N ARG A 111 0.01 -12.29 -14.60
CA ARG A 111 -0.91 -11.71 -15.60
C ARG A 111 -0.43 -10.34 -16.08
N GLU A 112 0.00 -9.46 -15.18
CA GLU A 112 0.50 -8.11 -15.49
C GLU A 112 1.74 -8.14 -16.40
N PHE A 113 2.66 -9.06 -16.13
CA PHE A 113 3.91 -9.22 -16.90
C PHE A 113 3.77 -10.17 -18.09
N ALA A 114 2.60 -10.80 -18.28
CA ALA A 114 2.38 -11.88 -19.24
C ALA A 114 3.43 -12.98 -19.14
N TRP A 115 3.85 -13.30 -17.91
CA TRP A 115 4.99 -14.15 -17.64
C TRP A 115 4.58 -15.38 -16.86
N THR A 116 5.04 -16.55 -17.31
CA THR A 116 4.94 -17.80 -16.55
C THR A 116 6.25 -18.04 -15.82
N LEU A 117 6.17 -18.16 -14.49
CA LEU A 117 7.35 -18.38 -13.66
C LEU A 117 8.06 -19.68 -14.02
N ARG A 118 9.39 -19.63 -14.12
CA ARG A 118 10.23 -20.82 -14.37
C ARG A 118 10.60 -21.55 -13.07
N GLY A 119 10.57 -20.85 -11.95
CA GLY A 119 10.82 -21.36 -10.61
C GLY A 119 9.80 -20.82 -9.63
N ARG A 120 9.56 -21.57 -8.56
CA ARG A 120 8.64 -21.20 -7.48
C ARG A 120 9.32 -20.17 -6.57
N PRO A 121 8.69 -19.03 -6.24
CA PRO A 121 9.19 -18.15 -5.20
C PRO A 121 9.13 -18.88 -3.84
N THR A 122 10.18 -18.71 -3.04
CA THR A 122 10.13 -19.11 -1.62
C THR A 122 9.57 -17.95 -0.81
N ILE A 123 8.56 -18.19 0.01
CA ILE A 123 7.92 -17.17 0.86
C ILE A 123 7.92 -17.68 2.30
N ASP A 124 8.73 -17.07 3.16
CA ASP A 124 8.77 -17.40 4.58
C ASP A 124 8.03 -16.32 5.37
N VAL A 125 7.01 -16.74 6.11
CA VAL A 125 6.18 -15.83 6.92
C VAL A 125 6.45 -16.09 8.39
N PHE A 126 6.94 -15.05 9.06
CA PHE A 126 7.28 -15.06 10.48
C PHE A 126 6.17 -14.38 11.28
N ALA A 127 5.81 -14.95 12.43
CA ALA A 127 4.66 -14.50 13.21
C ALA A 127 4.86 -13.15 13.91
N THR A 128 6.11 -12.79 14.20
CA THR A 128 6.49 -11.60 14.97
C THR A 128 7.65 -10.87 14.31
N ASN A 129 7.82 -9.59 14.65
CA ASN A 129 8.97 -8.82 14.17
C ASN A 129 10.31 -9.42 14.63
N SER A 130 10.34 -10.02 15.83
CA SER A 130 11.52 -10.71 16.37
C SER A 130 11.88 -11.96 15.56
N SER A 131 10.89 -12.79 15.22
CA SER A 131 11.11 -13.97 14.39
C SER A 131 11.46 -13.60 12.94
N TYR A 132 10.87 -12.53 12.41
CA TYR A 132 11.25 -11.95 11.12
C TYR A 132 12.71 -11.46 11.10
N THR A 133 13.15 -10.73 12.13
CA THR A 133 14.55 -10.30 12.31
C THR A 133 15.49 -11.51 12.34
N THR A 134 15.10 -12.57 13.03
CA THR A 134 15.84 -13.84 13.06
C THR A 134 15.91 -14.46 11.65
N GLY A 135 14.81 -14.44 10.90
CA GLY A 135 14.76 -14.84 9.49
C GLY A 135 15.76 -14.07 8.62
N LEU A 136 15.82 -12.74 8.75
CA LEU A 136 16.78 -11.90 8.00
C LEU A 136 18.23 -12.30 8.28
N VAL A 137 18.57 -12.65 9.53
CA VAL A 137 19.92 -13.13 9.86
C VAL A 137 20.20 -14.51 9.28
N HIS A 138 19.29 -15.47 9.49
CA HIS A 138 19.57 -16.89 9.23
C HIS A 138 19.25 -17.35 7.80
N VAL A 139 18.27 -16.72 7.14
CA VAL A 139 17.89 -17.03 5.75
C VAL A 139 18.70 -16.15 4.80
N PHE A 140 18.75 -14.84 5.03
CA PHE A 140 19.47 -13.91 4.13
C PHE A 140 20.96 -13.73 4.47
N GLY A 141 21.40 -14.16 5.66
CA GLY A 141 22.79 -14.02 6.06
C GLY A 141 23.17 -12.58 6.43
N TYR A 142 22.20 -11.71 6.71
CA TYR A 142 22.45 -10.33 7.13
C TYR A 142 23.12 -10.29 8.50
N SER A 143 23.96 -9.26 8.71
CA SER A 143 24.48 -8.97 10.05
C SER A 143 23.31 -8.61 10.98
N GLY A 144 23.45 -8.83 12.30
CA GLY A 144 22.40 -8.48 13.25
C GLY A 144 21.98 -7.00 13.17
N ALA A 145 22.93 -6.09 12.95
CA ALA A 145 22.64 -4.66 12.77
C ALA A 145 21.85 -4.38 11.48
N THR A 146 22.22 -5.04 10.37
CA THR A 146 21.50 -4.92 9.09
C THR A 146 20.10 -5.51 9.20
N ALA A 147 19.95 -6.67 9.84
CA ALA A 147 18.67 -7.33 10.03
C ALA A 147 17.72 -6.49 10.88
N ALA A 148 18.18 -5.97 12.02
CA ALA A 148 17.39 -5.06 12.86
C ALA A 148 16.97 -3.81 12.08
N PHE A 149 17.91 -3.22 11.34
CA PHE A 149 17.63 -2.07 10.50
C PHE A 149 16.53 -2.36 9.46
N VAL A 150 16.60 -3.49 8.76
CA VAL A 150 15.56 -3.88 7.78
C VAL A 150 14.24 -4.16 8.49
N ALA A 151 14.25 -4.83 9.64
CA ALA A 151 13.05 -5.17 10.40
C ALA A 151 12.29 -3.94 10.95
N ASP A 152 13.00 -2.88 11.32
CA ASP A 152 12.40 -1.62 11.78
C ASP A 152 11.68 -0.87 10.65
N ASN A 153 11.92 -1.25 9.40
CA ASN A 153 11.71 -0.37 8.26
C ASN A 153 11.06 -1.00 7.04
N SER A 154 11.04 -2.32 6.99
CA SER A 154 10.35 -3.08 5.97
C SER A 154 9.63 -4.24 6.60
N VAL A 155 8.35 -4.36 6.29
CA VAL A 155 7.47 -5.43 6.78
C VAL A 155 7.52 -6.68 5.91
N SER A 156 8.20 -6.59 4.78
CA SER A 156 8.53 -7.68 3.88
C SER A 156 9.82 -7.35 3.14
N PHE A 157 10.53 -8.35 2.65
CA PHE A 157 11.71 -8.12 1.82
C PHE A 157 11.96 -9.28 0.87
N PHE A 158 12.16 -8.97 -0.40
CA PHE A 158 12.65 -9.89 -1.42
C PHE A 158 14.18 -9.83 -1.55
N GLU A 159 14.86 -10.97 -1.38
CA GLU A 159 16.28 -11.12 -1.67
C GLU A 159 16.48 -11.77 -3.05
N PRO A 160 16.93 -11.00 -4.07
CA PRO A 160 17.06 -11.49 -5.45
C PRO A 160 17.98 -12.69 -5.61
N ASP A 161 19.11 -12.73 -4.90
CA ASP A 161 20.10 -13.81 -5.04
C ASP A 161 19.57 -15.15 -4.52
N LEU A 162 18.71 -15.08 -3.51
CA LEU A 162 18.09 -16.25 -2.88
C LEU A 162 16.69 -16.54 -3.43
N ARG A 163 16.14 -15.65 -4.25
CA ARG A 163 14.78 -15.79 -4.80
C ARG A 163 13.72 -16.03 -3.71
N THR A 164 13.94 -15.42 -2.56
CA THR A 164 13.19 -15.67 -1.32
C THR A 164 12.62 -14.36 -0.80
N ILE A 165 11.37 -14.44 -0.33
CA ILE A 165 10.63 -13.35 0.29
C ILE A 165 10.48 -13.70 1.77
N LEU A 166 10.84 -12.79 2.67
CA LEU A 166 10.46 -12.90 4.08
C LEU A 166 9.37 -11.88 4.41
N VAL A 167 8.42 -12.25 5.26
CA VAL A 167 7.28 -11.40 5.67
C VAL A 167 7.17 -11.36 7.19
N ASP A 168 7.03 -10.15 7.74
CA ASP A 168 6.64 -9.90 9.13
C ASP A 168 5.11 -9.89 9.24
N TRP A 169 4.53 -11.00 9.70
CA TRP A 169 3.08 -11.13 9.81
C TRP A 169 2.49 -10.18 10.85
N GLU A 170 3.15 -9.97 11.98
CA GLU A 170 2.69 -9.05 13.02
C GLU A 170 2.49 -7.63 12.47
N ALA A 171 3.42 -7.18 11.63
CA ALA A 171 3.34 -5.85 11.05
C ALA A 171 2.28 -5.71 9.94
N VAL A 172 1.92 -6.79 9.22
CA VAL A 172 1.01 -6.73 8.06
C VAL A 172 -0.39 -7.29 8.30
N ARG A 173 -0.60 -8.15 9.30
CA ARG A 173 -1.85 -8.92 9.45
C ARG A 173 -3.09 -8.09 9.68
N GLU A 174 -2.97 -6.83 10.09
CA GLU A 174 -4.11 -5.90 10.26
C GLU A 174 -4.22 -4.88 9.11
N ARG A 175 -3.26 -4.84 8.18
CA ARG A 175 -3.29 -3.93 7.04
C ARG A 175 -4.24 -4.51 6.00
N ARG A 176 -5.40 -3.88 5.77
CA ARG A 176 -6.35 -4.32 4.74
C ARG A 176 -6.38 -3.32 3.57
N PRO A 177 -6.41 -3.81 2.31
CA PRO A 177 -5.93 -5.13 1.92
C PRO A 177 -4.43 -5.28 2.25
N ILE A 178 -4.00 -6.52 2.51
CA ILE A 178 -2.59 -6.87 2.66
C ILE A 178 -1.94 -6.65 1.29
N ALA A 179 -0.81 -5.94 1.26
CA ALA A 179 -0.18 -5.55 -0.02
C ALA A 179 1.33 -5.87 -0.09
N ALA A 180 1.94 -6.15 1.06
CA ALA A 180 3.37 -6.44 1.16
C ALA A 180 3.78 -7.64 0.29
N ILE A 181 3.02 -8.73 0.33
CA ILE A 181 3.31 -9.93 -0.47
C ILE A 181 3.23 -9.64 -1.98
N ARG A 182 2.19 -8.92 -2.43
CA ARG A 182 2.06 -8.46 -3.82
C ARG A 182 3.25 -7.62 -4.28
N HIS A 183 3.73 -6.73 -3.42
CA HIS A 183 4.88 -5.87 -3.69
C HIS A 183 6.13 -6.73 -3.96
N GLU A 184 6.47 -7.63 -3.04
CA GLU A 184 7.67 -8.47 -3.16
C GLU A 184 7.57 -9.47 -4.33
N LEU A 185 6.39 -10.06 -4.55
CA LEU A 185 6.15 -10.92 -5.72
C LEU A 185 6.32 -10.17 -7.04
N THR A 186 6.05 -8.86 -7.07
CA THR A 186 6.29 -8.03 -8.26
C THR A 186 7.79 -7.91 -8.55
N HIS A 187 8.64 -7.82 -7.53
CA HIS A 187 10.10 -7.85 -7.72
C HIS A 187 10.58 -9.22 -8.20
N TYR A 188 10.02 -10.31 -7.66
CA TYR A 188 10.33 -11.66 -8.13
C TYR A 188 10.02 -11.84 -9.62
N VAL A 189 8.82 -11.45 -10.06
CA VAL A 189 8.44 -11.55 -11.48
C VAL A 189 9.26 -10.59 -12.34
N THR A 190 9.57 -9.40 -11.83
CA THR A 190 10.47 -8.45 -12.51
C THR A 190 11.82 -9.10 -12.81
N LEU A 191 12.45 -9.74 -11.82
CA LEU A 191 13.74 -10.44 -11.96
C LEU A 191 13.70 -11.51 -13.06
N GLU A 192 12.61 -12.28 -13.14
CA GLU A 192 12.43 -13.29 -14.19
C GLU A 192 12.20 -12.67 -15.58
N ALA A 193 11.39 -11.60 -15.66
CA ALA A 193 11.01 -10.96 -16.90
C ALA A 193 12.17 -10.17 -17.53
N CYS A 194 13.03 -9.54 -16.72
CA CYS A 194 14.18 -8.79 -17.22
C CYS A 194 15.39 -9.66 -17.57
N ALA A 195 15.50 -10.88 -17.03
CA ALA A 195 16.70 -11.70 -17.19
C ALA A 195 16.99 -12.06 -18.67
N PRO A 196 18.25 -11.89 -19.15
CA PRO A 196 19.48 -11.63 -18.38
C PRO A 196 19.85 -10.13 -18.24
N ARG A 197 18.99 -9.21 -18.68
CA ARG A 197 19.27 -7.78 -18.78
C ARG A 197 18.63 -6.94 -17.68
N CYS A 198 18.63 -7.47 -16.46
CA CYS A 198 18.09 -6.76 -15.29
C CYS A 198 18.90 -5.50 -14.94
N ASP A 199 20.13 -5.38 -15.45
CA ASP A 199 20.94 -4.16 -15.42
C ASP A 199 20.26 -2.95 -16.07
N LEU A 200 19.29 -3.19 -16.96
CA LEU A 200 18.56 -2.14 -17.69
C LEU A 200 17.31 -1.65 -16.95
N VAL A 201 16.92 -2.29 -15.84
CA VAL A 201 15.73 -1.90 -15.07
C VAL A 201 16.12 -0.85 -14.03
N PRO A 202 15.68 0.42 -14.17
CA PRO A 202 15.97 1.44 -13.18
C PRO A 202 15.13 1.21 -11.92
N ALA A 203 15.66 1.61 -10.76
CA ALA A 203 15.00 1.44 -9.47
C ALA A 203 13.60 2.06 -9.44
N TRP A 204 13.41 3.27 -10.00
CA TRP A 204 12.08 3.88 -10.08
C TRP A 204 11.05 3.04 -10.83
N LEU A 205 11.45 2.28 -11.85
CA LEU A 205 10.51 1.42 -12.59
C LEU A 205 10.19 0.15 -11.80
N ASN A 206 11.22 -0.47 -11.20
CA ASN A 206 11.06 -1.67 -10.38
C ASN A 206 10.14 -1.40 -9.17
N GLU A 207 10.47 -0.37 -8.38
CA GLU A 207 9.77 0.00 -7.16
C GLU A 207 8.42 0.68 -7.46
N GLY A 208 8.36 1.45 -8.54
CA GLY A 208 7.12 2.06 -9.02
C GLY A 208 6.10 1.02 -9.47
N GLN A 209 6.54 -0.03 -10.18
CA GLN A 209 5.67 -1.13 -10.57
C GLN A 209 5.18 -1.93 -9.36
N ALA A 210 6.05 -2.22 -8.38
CA ALA A 210 5.66 -2.89 -7.15
C ALA A 210 4.65 -2.06 -6.34
N ARG A 211 4.87 -0.74 -6.20
CA ARG A 211 3.92 0.17 -5.54
C ARG A 211 2.58 0.27 -6.29
N LEU A 212 2.57 0.25 -7.62
CA LEU A 212 1.32 0.19 -8.38
C LEU A 212 0.60 -1.15 -8.18
N ALA A 213 1.33 -2.26 -8.09
CA ALA A 213 0.72 -3.57 -7.86
C ALA A 213 -0.07 -3.61 -6.55
N GLU A 214 0.44 -2.96 -5.48
CA GLU A 214 -0.30 -2.78 -4.21
C GLU A 214 -1.66 -2.09 -4.42
N ALA A 215 -1.71 -1.09 -5.29
CA ALA A 215 -2.91 -0.28 -5.53
C ALA A 215 -3.96 -0.98 -6.40
N THR A 216 -3.60 -2.11 -7.01
CA THR A 216 -4.52 -2.93 -7.83
C THR A 216 -5.19 -4.05 -7.05
N ILE A 217 -4.83 -4.24 -5.78
CA ILE A 217 -5.50 -5.20 -4.91
C ILE A 217 -6.89 -4.66 -4.60
N ALA A 218 -7.91 -5.52 -4.59
CA ALA A 218 -9.28 -5.12 -4.27
C ALA A 218 -9.34 -4.43 -2.89
N GLY A 219 -9.97 -3.25 -2.82
CA GLY A 219 -9.97 -2.40 -1.60
C GLY A 219 -8.69 -1.56 -1.44
N GLY A 220 -7.75 -1.64 -2.36
CA GLY A 220 -6.49 -0.90 -2.38
C GLY A 220 -6.53 0.39 -3.20
N GLU A 221 -7.68 0.77 -3.76
CA GLU A 221 -7.85 1.89 -4.70
C GLU A 221 -7.41 3.23 -4.11
N TRP A 222 -7.51 3.37 -2.79
CA TRP A 222 -7.05 4.53 -2.05
C TRP A 222 -5.54 4.77 -2.16
N ARG A 223 -4.75 3.71 -2.34
CA ARG A 223 -3.31 3.85 -2.60
C ARG A 223 -3.06 4.56 -3.92
N LEU A 224 -3.88 4.30 -4.95
CA LEU A 224 -3.76 4.99 -6.24
C LEU A 224 -4.16 6.46 -6.15
N VAL A 225 -5.17 6.78 -5.33
CA VAL A 225 -5.50 8.18 -5.00
C VAL A 225 -4.28 8.86 -4.39
N ARG A 226 -3.64 8.24 -3.39
CA ARG A 226 -2.41 8.77 -2.79
C ARG A 226 -1.31 8.99 -3.82
N VAL A 227 -0.95 7.97 -4.60
CA VAL A 227 0.06 8.05 -5.69
C VAL A 227 -0.15 9.29 -6.57
N ARG A 228 -1.38 9.52 -7.04
CA ARG A 228 -1.68 10.61 -7.98
C ARG A 228 -1.64 11.99 -7.33
N TYR A 229 -2.29 12.14 -6.18
CA TYR A 229 -2.44 13.44 -5.51
C TYR A 229 -1.19 13.86 -4.72
N GLU A 230 -0.44 12.90 -4.16
CA GLU A 230 0.85 13.14 -3.52
C GLU A 230 1.90 13.58 -4.55
N ALA A 231 1.98 12.92 -5.72
CA ALA A 231 2.86 13.35 -6.81
C ALA A 231 2.51 14.75 -7.37
N ALA A 232 1.22 15.09 -7.46
CA ALA A 232 0.79 16.44 -7.83
C ALA A 232 1.21 17.49 -6.77
N SER A 233 1.15 17.14 -5.49
CA SER A 233 1.60 18.01 -4.40
C SER A 233 3.12 18.24 -4.45
N MET A 234 3.89 17.22 -4.83
CA MET A 234 5.33 17.36 -5.06
C MET A 234 5.67 18.32 -6.19
N VAL A 235 4.82 18.45 -7.23
CA VAL A 235 4.96 19.48 -8.26
C VAL A 235 4.78 20.87 -7.65
N ALA A 236 3.72 21.08 -6.87
CA ALA A 236 3.39 22.37 -6.26
C ALA A 236 4.49 22.83 -5.28
N THR A 237 5.05 21.91 -4.51
CA THR A 237 6.13 22.18 -3.55
C THR A 237 7.53 22.13 -4.17
N LYS A 238 7.66 21.79 -5.47
CA LYS A 238 8.93 21.64 -6.19
C LYS A 238 9.88 20.62 -5.55
N THR A 239 9.31 19.50 -5.08
CA THR A 239 10.02 18.43 -4.36
C THR A 239 10.14 17.12 -5.17
N LEU A 240 9.77 17.13 -6.46
CA LEU A 240 10.01 16.01 -7.36
C LEU A 240 11.49 15.66 -7.49
N PHE A 241 11.79 14.36 -7.54
CA PHE A 241 13.10 13.82 -7.81
C PHE A 241 13.31 13.68 -9.32
N PRO A 242 14.44 14.13 -9.88
CA PRO A 242 14.79 13.77 -11.24
C PRO A 242 14.84 12.23 -11.37
N LEU A 243 14.15 11.64 -12.36
CA LEU A 243 14.17 10.17 -12.54
C LEU A 243 15.60 9.62 -12.73
N SER A 244 16.52 10.43 -13.25
CA SER A 244 17.95 10.11 -13.35
C SER A 244 18.63 9.89 -12.00
N ALA A 245 18.11 10.47 -10.91
CA ALA A 245 18.56 10.26 -9.54
C ALA A 245 17.96 8.99 -8.91
N LEU A 246 16.95 8.40 -9.55
CA LEU A 246 16.23 7.20 -9.08
C LEU A 246 16.53 5.96 -9.93
N VAL A 247 17.70 5.92 -10.59
CA VAL A 247 18.09 4.79 -11.46
C VAL A 247 18.74 3.66 -10.67
N SER A 248 19.69 3.97 -9.79
CA SER A 248 20.46 2.97 -9.04
C SER A 248 19.77 2.59 -7.74
N GLN A 249 19.75 1.30 -7.38
CA GLN A 249 19.25 0.84 -6.08
C GLN A 249 20.01 1.48 -4.91
N ILE A 250 21.33 1.70 -5.05
CA ILE A 250 22.13 2.38 -4.01
C ILE A 250 21.63 3.82 -3.77
N GLN A 251 21.40 4.59 -4.84
CA GLN A 251 20.89 5.95 -4.73
C GLN A 251 19.46 5.94 -4.18
N TRP A 252 18.63 5.02 -4.65
CA TRP A 252 17.28 4.80 -4.15
C TRP A 252 17.29 4.60 -2.64
N ASN A 253 18.09 3.66 -2.12
CA ASN A 253 18.16 3.33 -0.70
C ASN A 253 18.72 4.49 0.16
N ASN A 254 19.57 5.36 -0.40
CA ASN A 254 20.09 6.53 0.31
C ASN A 254 19.06 7.67 0.47
N ILE A 255 17.92 7.62 -0.21
CA ILE A 255 16.83 8.59 -0.04
C ILE A 255 15.92 8.09 1.08
N THR A 256 15.90 8.84 2.18
CA THR A 256 15.34 8.44 3.49
C THR A 256 14.30 9.44 4.00
N SER A 257 13.71 9.20 5.19
CA SER A 257 12.69 10.06 5.80
C SER A 257 11.51 10.30 4.84
N TRP A 258 10.96 11.52 4.78
CA TRP A 258 9.89 11.89 3.86
C TRP A 258 10.24 11.58 2.40
N GLY A 259 11.48 11.86 1.97
CA GLY A 259 11.93 11.50 0.62
C GLY A 259 11.87 9.99 0.37
N GLY A 260 12.16 9.19 1.39
CA GLY A 260 12.09 7.74 1.36
C GLY A 260 10.67 7.21 1.11
N TYR A 261 9.65 7.89 1.63
CA TYR A 261 8.25 7.58 1.32
C TYR A 261 7.84 8.11 -0.06
N TYR A 262 8.12 9.39 -0.35
CA TYR A 262 7.60 10.06 -1.55
C TYR A 262 8.27 9.63 -2.86
N LYS A 263 9.50 9.12 -2.83
CA LYS A 263 10.13 8.52 -4.03
C LYS A 263 9.30 7.37 -4.60
N TYR A 264 8.62 6.59 -3.76
CA TYR A 264 7.72 5.52 -4.21
C TYR A 264 6.48 6.07 -4.90
N GLN A 265 5.94 7.19 -4.42
CA GLN A 265 4.74 7.80 -4.97
C GLN A 265 5.02 8.40 -6.35
N GLU A 266 6.13 9.13 -6.47
CA GLU A 266 6.60 9.64 -7.75
C GLU A 266 6.92 8.50 -8.74
N ALA A 267 7.67 7.49 -8.30
CA ALA A 267 8.03 6.34 -9.13
C ALA A 267 6.80 5.57 -9.63
N ALA A 268 5.82 5.32 -8.75
CA ALA A 268 4.56 4.69 -9.11
C ALA A 268 3.77 5.55 -10.11
N ARG A 269 3.70 6.86 -9.88
CA ARG A 269 2.99 7.77 -10.78
C ARG A 269 3.66 7.88 -12.15
N ALA A 270 4.99 7.95 -12.22
CA ALA A 270 5.74 7.91 -13.46
C ALA A 270 5.51 6.58 -14.21
N THR A 271 5.55 5.46 -13.49
CA THR A 271 5.28 4.12 -14.06
C THR A 271 3.85 4.00 -14.57
N GLU A 272 2.87 4.58 -13.88
CA GLU A 272 1.47 4.59 -14.30
C GLU A 272 1.30 5.34 -15.63
N LEU A 273 1.93 6.51 -15.76
CA LEU A 273 1.91 7.28 -16.99
C LEU A 273 2.64 6.57 -18.13
N LEU A 274 3.79 5.93 -17.85
CA LEU A 274 4.52 5.12 -18.83
C LEU A 274 3.65 3.96 -19.35
N ARG A 275 2.94 3.26 -18.45
CA ARG A 275 1.98 2.20 -18.82
C ARG A 275 0.87 2.73 -19.72
N GLY A 276 0.27 3.86 -19.34
CA GLY A 276 -0.78 4.50 -20.12
C GLY A 276 -0.28 4.96 -21.50
N ASP A 277 0.97 5.40 -21.58
CA ASP A 277 1.61 5.85 -22.81
C ASP A 277 1.93 4.72 -23.80
N ILE A 278 2.35 3.56 -23.29
CA ILE A 278 2.54 2.33 -24.08
C ILE A 278 1.19 1.78 -24.53
N GLY A 279 0.20 1.78 -23.63
CA GLY A 279 -1.14 1.31 -23.91
C GLY A 279 -1.25 -0.20 -24.19
N GLY A 280 -2.40 -0.61 -24.72
CA GLY A 280 -2.72 -2.02 -24.93
C GLY A 280 -3.12 -2.76 -23.65
N THR A 281 -3.24 -4.09 -23.74
CA THR A 281 -3.73 -4.94 -22.64
C THR A 281 -2.63 -5.33 -21.65
N GLN A 282 -1.36 -5.33 -22.07
CA GLN A 282 -0.20 -5.75 -21.26
C GLN A 282 1.02 -4.85 -21.54
N PRO A 283 0.97 -3.56 -21.18
CA PRO A 283 2.06 -2.61 -21.48
C PRO A 283 3.38 -3.02 -20.84
N MET A 284 3.35 -3.55 -19.62
CA MET A 284 4.58 -3.95 -18.90
C MET A 284 5.24 -5.17 -19.51
N ALA A 285 4.45 -6.16 -19.98
CA ALA A 285 4.99 -7.30 -20.71
C ALA A 285 5.77 -6.87 -21.97
N GLN A 286 5.22 -5.91 -22.73
CA GLN A 286 5.86 -5.37 -23.94
C GLN A 286 7.16 -4.63 -23.61
N LEU A 287 7.14 -3.83 -22.54
CA LEU A 287 8.33 -3.11 -22.07
C LEU A 287 9.43 -4.09 -21.64
N TYR A 288 9.11 -5.08 -20.80
CA TYR A 288 10.09 -6.03 -20.31
C TYR A 288 10.63 -6.96 -21.41
N ASP A 289 9.83 -7.34 -22.43
CA ASP A 289 10.35 -8.12 -23.56
C ASP A 289 11.40 -7.32 -24.36
N ARG A 290 11.20 -6.02 -24.54
CA ARG A 290 12.19 -5.12 -25.17
C ARG A 290 13.47 -5.04 -24.34
N MET A 291 13.32 -4.85 -23.03
CA MET A 291 14.46 -4.72 -22.12
C MET A 291 15.28 -6.00 -22.05
N ARG A 292 14.61 -7.15 -21.99
CA ARG A 292 15.23 -8.47 -22.05
C ARG A 292 16.05 -8.67 -23.33
N ARG A 293 15.67 -8.03 -24.44
CA ARG A 293 16.41 -8.03 -25.72
C ARG A 293 17.53 -6.97 -25.80
N GLY A 294 17.74 -6.19 -24.74
CA GLY A 294 18.85 -5.25 -24.61
C GLY A 294 18.51 -3.79 -24.86
N GLU A 295 17.23 -3.42 -24.99
CA GLU A 295 16.82 -2.02 -25.03
C GLU A 295 16.75 -1.44 -23.61
N ASP A 296 17.36 -0.29 -23.34
CA ASP A 296 17.08 0.44 -22.10
C ASP A 296 15.63 0.99 -22.10
N VAL A 297 15.14 1.44 -20.94
CA VAL A 297 13.76 1.97 -20.82
C VAL A 297 13.48 3.11 -21.80
N ALA A 298 14.45 3.99 -22.05
CA ALA A 298 14.27 5.12 -22.94
C ALA A 298 14.05 4.68 -24.40
N ARG A 299 14.88 3.74 -24.88
CA ARG A 299 14.74 3.15 -26.22
C ARG A 299 13.47 2.31 -26.34
N ALA A 300 13.15 1.50 -25.33
CA ALA A 300 11.94 0.68 -25.33
C ALA A 300 10.68 1.56 -25.37
N TYR A 301 10.63 2.61 -24.54
CA TYR A 301 9.55 3.60 -24.55
C TYR A 301 9.41 4.26 -25.92
N ALA A 302 10.51 4.72 -26.51
CA ALA A 302 10.47 5.37 -27.80
C ALA A 302 9.98 4.45 -28.91
N THR A 303 10.40 3.18 -28.87
CA THR A 303 9.97 2.20 -29.85
C THR A 303 8.49 1.82 -29.71
N LEU A 304 7.99 1.73 -28.48
CA LEU A 304 6.60 1.34 -28.21
C LEU A 304 5.61 2.49 -28.45
N THR A 305 6.03 3.73 -28.22
CA THR A 305 5.12 4.90 -28.23
C THR A 305 5.32 5.84 -29.41
N GLY A 306 6.46 5.74 -30.11
CA GLY A 306 6.87 6.72 -31.12
C GLY A 306 7.30 8.08 -30.56
N ARG A 307 7.39 8.25 -29.23
CA ARG A 307 7.75 9.50 -28.55
C ARG A 307 9.13 9.42 -27.91
N THR A 308 9.87 10.52 -27.83
CA THR A 308 11.17 10.50 -27.14
C THR A 308 10.99 10.34 -25.63
N PHE A 309 11.92 9.65 -24.97
CA PHE A 309 11.89 9.54 -23.51
C PHE A 309 12.10 10.91 -22.84
N ASP A 310 12.87 11.81 -23.44
CA ASP A 310 13.03 13.18 -22.94
C ASP A 310 11.71 13.95 -22.93
N SER A 311 10.85 13.76 -23.94
CA SER A 311 9.51 14.36 -23.96
C SER A 311 8.60 13.78 -22.87
N PHE A 312 8.76 12.49 -22.57
CA PHE A 312 8.06 11.84 -21.47
C PHE A 312 8.47 12.45 -20.12
N VAL A 313 9.78 12.45 -19.82
CA VAL A 313 10.32 12.97 -18.55
C VAL A 313 10.03 14.47 -18.40
N GLY A 314 10.27 15.26 -19.44
CA GLY A 314 10.02 16.71 -19.43
C GLY A 314 8.54 17.07 -19.26
N GLY A 315 7.61 16.17 -19.59
CA GLY A 315 6.17 16.35 -19.42
C GLY A 315 5.60 15.86 -18.09
N LEU A 316 6.37 15.13 -17.26
CA LEU A 316 5.85 14.48 -16.06
C LEU A 316 5.20 15.47 -15.09
N ALA A 317 5.89 16.58 -14.78
CA ALA A 317 5.38 17.55 -13.81
C ALA A 317 4.00 18.11 -14.20
N SER A 318 3.80 18.49 -15.47
CA SER A 318 2.48 18.92 -15.97
C SER A 318 1.46 17.81 -15.84
N ARG A 319 1.79 16.58 -16.29
CA ARG A 319 0.86 15.44 -16.25
C ARG A 319 0.53 14.96 -14.83
N PHE A 320 1.39 15.22 -13.86
CA PHE A 320 1.10 14.97 -12.45
C PHE A 320 0.09 16.01 -11.94
N ALA A 321 0.34 17.30 -12.19
CA ALA A 321 -0.54 18.39 -11.80
C ALA A 321 -1.93 18.32 -12.48
N ASP A 322 -1.97 18.09 -13.79
CA ASP A 322 -3.19 18.10 -14.60
C ASP A 322 -4.12 16.89 -14.34
N ALA A 323 -3.62 15.86 -13.66
CA ALA A 323 -4.37 14.64 -13.39
C ALA A 323 -5.27 14.74 -12.15
N VAL A 324 -5.17 15.84 -11.40
CA VAL A 324 -5.98 16.09 -10.21
C VAL A 324 -6.55 17.52 -10.27
N PRO A 325 -7.66 17.82 -9.59
CA PRO A 325 -8.12 19.20 -9.44
C PRO A 325 -7.04 20.08 -8.80
N ALA A 326 -7.03 21.38 -9.11
CA ALA A 326 -6.08 22.31 -8.49
C ALA A 326 -6.32 22.39 -6.97
N GLY A 327 -5.23 22.28 -6.20
CA GLY A 327 -5.22 22.48 -4.74
C GLY A 327 -4.91 23.93 -4.32
N PRO A 328 -4.83 24.21 -3.01
CA PRO A 328 -4.99 23.27 -1.89
C PRO A 328 -6.43 22.77 -1.73
N ALA A 329 -6.61 21.46 -1.53
CA ALA A 329 -7.94 20.84 -1.47
C ALA A 329 -7.95 19.51 -0.69
N ILE A 330 -9.16 18.96 -0.50
CA ILE A 330 -9.41 17.66 0.13
C ILE A 330 -9.93 16.71 -0.94
N VAL A 331 -9.41 15.48 -0.98
CA VAL A 331 -10.04 14.37 -1.70
C VAL A 331 -10.44 13.27 -0.70
N MET A 332 -11.69 12.83 -0.81
CA MET A 332 -12.21 11.70 -0.04
C MET A 332 -11.97 10.40 -0.82
N THR A 333 -11.67 9.32 -0.11
CA THR A 333 -11.40 8.00 -0.70
C THR A 333 -11.91 6.90 0.22
N PRO A 334 -12.23 5.69 -0.27
CA PRO A 334 -12.24 4.52 0.60
C PRO A 334 -10.98 4.48 1.49
N GLY A 335 -11.12 4.05 2.73
CA GLY A 335 -10.00 3.90 3.66
C GLY A 335 -9.46 2.47 3.68
N PRO A 336 -8.35 2.22 4.40
CA PRO A 336 -7.78 0.88 4.56
C PRO A 336 -8.61 -0.03 5.48
N GLN A 337 -9.56 0.50 6.26
CA GLN A 337 -10.49 -0.33 7.03
C GLN A 337 -11.50 -1.01 6.10
N ALA A 338 -11.60 -2.34 6.19
CA ALA A 338 -12.45 -3.14 5.31
C ALA A 338 -13.94 -2.75 5.42
N ASP A 339 -14.65 -2.81 4.29
CA ASP A 339 -16.11 -2.61 4.12
C ASP A 339 -16.69 -1.22 4.44
N HIS A 340 -16.05 -0.42 5.31
CA HIS A 340 -16.59 0.85 5.79
C HIS A 340 -15.55 1.94 6.08
N GLY A 341 -14.26 1.66 5.88
CA GLY A 341 -13.20 2.64 6.03
C GLY A 341 -13.37 3.81 5.07
N LEU A 342 -13.16 5.02 5.57
CA LEU A 342 -13.12 6.22 4.75
C LEU A 342 -11.85 6.98 5.09
N GLY A 343 -11.05 7.27 4.06
CA GLY A 343 -9.86 8.11 4.15
C GLY A 343 -10.12 9.48 3.55
N TYR A 344 -9.27 10.42 3.93
CA TYR A 344 -9.14 11.70 3.26
C TYR A 344 -7.66 12.02 3.03
N LEU A 345 -7.40 12.78 1.96
CA LEU A 345 -6.08 13.28 1.63
C LEU A 345 -6.17 14.79 1.46
N LEU A 346 -5.38 15.51 2.25
CA LEU A 346 -5.04 16.90 2.02
C LEU A 346 -3.93 16.93 0.96
N TYR A 347 -4.08 17.76 -0.07
CA TYR A 347 -3.11 17.84 -1.16
C TYR A 347 -2.98 19.26 -1.72
N GLY A 348 -1.82 19.56 -2.30
CA GLY A 348 -1.50 20.87 -2.87
C GLY A 348 -1.29 21.98 -1.83
N PHE A 349 -1.07 21.61 -0.56
CA PHE A 349 -0.74 22.56 0.51
C PHE A 349 0.74 22.93 0.48
N GLY A 350 1.12 23.99 1.20
CA GLY A 350 2.51 24.36 1.38
C GLY A 350 3.32 23.30 2.14
N SER A 351 4.63 23.30 1.93
CA SER A 351 5.57 22.47 2.68
C SER A 351 5.45 22.77 4.17
N GLU A 352 5.21 21.74 4.99
CA GLU A 352 5.13 21.85 6.46
C GLU A 352 4.08 22.88 6.93
N GLU A 353 3.06 23.11 6.11
CA GLU A 353 1.97 24.01 6.45
C GLU A 353 1.17 23.45 7.63
N LYS A 354 0.93 24.29 8.63
CA LYS A 354 0.09 23.96 9.79
C LYS A 354 -1.35 24.36 9.49
N VAL A 355 -2.24 23.39 9.56
CA VAL A 355 -3.67 23.56 9.31
C VAL A 355 -4.49 22.93 10.42
N THR A 356 -5.74 23.37 10.57
CA THR A 356 -6.71 22.72 11.44
C THR A 356 -7.68 21.94 10.57
N VAL A 357 -7.83 20.64 10.84
CA VAL A 357 -8.86 19.80 10.21
C VAL A 357 -10.03 19.71 11.16
N ARG A 358 -11.21 20.13 10.72
CA ARG A 358 -12.46 20.11 11.50
C ARG A 358 -13.47 19.18 10.84
N LEU A 359 -13.96 18.20 11.59
CA LEU A 359 -15.02 17.29 11.20
C LEU A 359 -16.32 17.68 11.89
N VAL A 360 -17.36 17.97 11.09
CA VAL A 360 -18.68 18.37 11.58
C VAL A 360 -19.73 17.39 11.09
N GLY A 361 -20.50 16.83 12.00
CA GLY A 361 -21.69 16.02 11.75
C GLY A 361 -22.85 16.46 12.64
N ARG A 362 -23.99 15.76 12.58
CA ARG A 362 -25.21 16.15 13.32
C ARG A 362 -25.01 16.29 14.84
N ARG A 363 -24.15 15.47 15.44
CA ARG A 363 -23.88 15.43 16.88
C ARG A 363 -22.39 15.41 17.21
N ILE A 364 -21.55 15.65 16.21
CA ILE A 364 -20.09 15.55 16.33
C ILE A 364 -19.52 16.84 15.80
N GLU A 365 -18.64 17.42 16.58
CA GLU A 365 -17.75 18.47 16.14
C GLU A 365 -16.39 18.18 16.79
N GLU A 366 -15.43 17.78 15.97
CA GLU A 366 -14.06 17.51 16.41
C GLU A 366 -13.10 18.27 15.50
N TRP A 367 -11.95 18.65 16.04
CA TRP A 367 -10.88 19.25 15.28
C TRP A 367 -9.52 18.78 15.78
N GLU A 368 -8.54 18.80 14.87
CA GLU A 368 -7.15 18.50 15.16
C GLU A 368 -6.24 19.47 14.41
N GLU A 369 -5.12 19.84 15.04
CA GLU A 369 -4.04 20.53 14.35
C GLU A 369 -3.16 19.51 13.65
N VAL A 370 -2.87 19.76 12.38
CA VAL A 370 -2.12 18.86 11.51
C VAL A 370 -1.02 19.66 10.84
N THR A 371 0.19 19.10 10.81
CA THR A 371 1.28 19.61 9.97
C THR A 371 1.33 18.76 8.72
N VAL A 372 1.12 19.39 7.56
CA VAL A 372 1.24 18.72 6.26
C VAL A 372 2.70 18.35 6.02
N SER A 373 2.98 17.25 5.32
CA SER A 373 4.36 16.87 5.00
C SER A 373 5.11 17.95 4.17
N PRO A 374 6.45 17.88 4.08
CA PRO A 374 7.23 18.77 3.21
C PRO A 374 6.83 18.73 1.73
N GLN A 375 6.20 17.64 1.28
CA GLN A 375 5.72 17.45 -0.09
C GLN A 375 4.31 18.01 -0.31
N GLY A 376 3.68 18.61 0.70
CA GLY A 376 2.40 19.31 0.57
C GLY A 376 1.17 18.40 0.60
N ALA A 377 1.31 17.19 1.16
CA ALA A 377 0.21 16.25 1.32
C ALA A 377 0.14 15.61 2.72
N GLN A 378 -1.05 15.22 3.14
CA GLN A 378 -1.32 14.50 4.39
C GLN A 378 -2.52 13.57 4.21
N PHE A 379 -2.32 12.27 4.42
CA PHE A 379 -3.40 11.28 4.43
C PHE A 379 -3.83 10.96 5.87
N SER A 380 -5.13 10.80 6.10
CA SER A 380 -5.67 10.31 7.37
C SER A 380 -7.00 9.58 7.16
N GLU A 381 -7.49 8.93 8.21
CA GLU A 381 -8.71 8.13 8.22
C GLU A 381 -9.80 8.79 9.06
N ILE A 382 -11.04 8.68 8.59
CA ILE A 382 -12.22 9.01 9.38
C ILE A 382 -12.50 7.81 10.29
N ALA A 383 -12.21 8.00 11.57
CA ALA A 383 -12.28 6.93 12.55
C ALA A 383 -13.64 6.19 12.60
N ASP A 384 -13.58 4.88 12.80
CA ASP A 384 -14.77 4.02 12.87
C ASP A 384 -15.71 4.31 14.05
N ARG A 385 -15.23 5.05 15.06
CA ARG A 385 -16.05 5.49 16.20
C ARG A 385 -17.18 6.43 15.79
N TYR A 386 -17.09 7.09 14.63
CA TYR A 386 -18.14 8.00 14.18
C TYR A 386 -19.31 7.21 13.59
N PRO A 387 -20.57 7.51 14.00
CA PRO A 387 -21.76 6.83 13.53
C PRO A 387 -22.04 7.13 12.04
N PRO A 388 -22.85 6.32 11.37
CA PRO A 388 -23.30 6.61 10.02
C PRO A 388 -24.04 7.97 9.92
N GLY A 389 -23.84 8.67 8.81
CA GLY A 389 -24.49 9.94 8.51
C GLY A 389 -23.69 10.86 7.60
N THR A 390 -24.24 12.04 7.35
CA THR A 390 -23.57 13.09 6.58
C THR A 390 -22.59 13.87 7.46
N TYR A 391 -21.39 14.09 6.93
CA TYR A 391 -20.35 14.90 7.55
C TYR A 391 -19.81 15.94 6.58
N VAL A 392 -19.22 16.99 7.15
CA VAL A 392 -18.40 17.98 6.45
C VAL A 392 -17.02 17.96 7.10
N LEU A 393 -15.99 17.71 6.29
CA LEU A 393 -14.60 17.95 6.65
C LEU A 393 -14.21 19.33 6.13
N ALA A 394 -13.67 20.19 6.97
CA ALA A 394 -13.14 21.50 6.59
C ALA A 394 -11.70 21.61 7.04
N VAL A 395 -10.86 22.20 6.20
CA VAL A 395 -9.48 22.55 6.56
C VAL A 395 -9.37 24.06 6.63
N THR A 396 -8.85 24.56 7.75
CA THR A 396 -8.67 26.00 7.98
C THR A 396 -7.21 26.33 8.24
N SER A 397 -6.81 27.55 7.88
CA SER A 397 -5.59 28.21 8.36
C SER A 397 -6.00 29.49 9.08
N GLY A 398 -5.78 29.53 10.39
CA GLY A 398 -6.46 30.49 11.26
C GLY A 398 -7.98 30.38 11.12
N GLU A 399 -8.63 31.52 10.86
CA GLU A 399 -10.10 31.61 10.67
C GLU A 399 -10.56 31.35 9.23
N THR A 400 -9.64 31.19 8.27
CA THR A 400 -9.98 31.04 6.85
C THR A 400 -10.17 29.58 6.49
N VAL A 401 -11.33 29.23 5.92
CA VAL A 401 -11.56 27.91 5.30
C VAL A 401 -10.81 27.84 3.97
N ILE A 402 -9.82 26.95 3.90
CA ILE A 402 -9.01 26.71 2.69
C ILE A 402 -9.73 25.70 1.79
N ALA A 403 -10.25 24.63 2.38
CA ALA A 403 -10.91 23.56 1.65
C ALA A 403 -12.03 22.93 2.48
N SER A 404 -13.03 22.36 1.81
CA SER A 404 -14.06 21.58 2.46
C SER A 404 -14.57 20.45 1.57
N ALA A 405 -14.99 19.35 2.20
CA ALA A 405 -15.58 18.21 1.53
C ALA A 405 -16.77 17.70 2.34
N ARG A 406 -17.91 17.51 1.68
CA ARG A 406 -19.08 16.85 2.26
C ARG A 406 -19.08 15.38 1.84
N PHE A 407 -19.35 14.48 2.77
CA PHE A 407 -19.37 13.03 2.51
C PHE A 407 -20.42 12.30 3.34
N GLU A 408 -20.76 11.09 2.92
CA GLU A 408 -21.66 10.18 3.63
C GLU A 408 -20.86 9.02 4.22
N LYS A 409 -20.94 8.84 5.54
CA LYS A 409 -20.38 7.66 6.23
C LYS A 409 -21.46 6.60 6.36
N ARG A 410 -21.23 5.40 5.81
CA ARG A 410 -22.23 4.31 5.77
C ARG A 410 -22.07 3.26 6.88
N GLY A 411 -20.89 3.15 7.49
CA GLY A 411 -20.62 2.24 8.61
C GLY A 411 -20.05 2.97 9.84
N GLY A 412 -19.64 2.22 10.86
CA GLY A 412 -19.11 2.73 12.13
C GLY A 412 -19.92 2.28 13.35
N ARG A 413 -19.31 2.36 14.53
CA ARG A 413 -20.00 2.00 15.78
C ARG A 413 -20.96 3.13 16.16
N PRO A 414 -22.20 2.83 16.58
CA PRO A 414 -23.03 3.81 17.27
C PRO A 414 -22.24 4.31 18.48
N LEU A 415 -22.20 5.63 18.70
CA LEU A 415 -21.75 6.16 19.98
C LEU A 415 -22.63 5.53 21.06
N SER A 416 -22.03 4.73 21.94
CA SER A 416 -22.69 4.27 23.15
C SER A 416 -23.07 5.53 23.92
N VAL A 417 -24.38 5.77 24.01
CA VAL A 417 -24.92 6.81 24.87
C VAL A 417 -24.81 6.26 26.29
N GLU A 418 -23.83 6.73 27.05
CA GLU A 418 -23.94 6.73 28.52
C GLU A 418 -24.87 7.86 28.96
#